data_AF-A0A8S1X3R0-F1
#
_entry.id   AF-A0A8S1X3R0-F1
#
_cell.length_a   1.000
_cell.length_b   1.000
_cell.length_c   1.000
_cell.angle_alpha   90.00
_cell.angle_beta   90.00
_cell.angle_gamma   90.00
#
_symmetry.space_group_name_H-M   'P 1'
#
loop_
_entity.id
_entity.type
_entity.pdbx_description
1 polymer ?
#
loop_
_entity_poly.entity_id
_entity_poly.type
_entity_poly.pdbx_seq_one_letter_code
_entity_poly.pdbx_strand_id
1 'polypeptide(L)'
;MLDGRAATSGNFNNKTTSVIPLSQLRRMRNSSCEIQDNHTMIEKQDLHARSQERVKKWPCAMNIRRRKNQSQYERFAEDEEERRRIEREEAEYQQKQKQDVLLRANRLIYENNPVIRQFQQKLLFSDVLQERDSQLQLNEYKRTINNVRDKIHHEEQLDIMANYDQAEKLKEEEFKRKKQEQKNVLKQQHDEMINNHIKQLQNEKIEGQLIKARAQKLIQEEEEAEKERKRKRYENMLEIKKGNEEIKEYKLQQLQKDKEQEEQIKLHAEKKDRILQMRKQREEIKFKEKQEQRQKLIDAQIAILMKKEAEQLQLMNKQIKEAEQKDEEAEKQKLLKQEAQKKKIEESRNIIKEFKLKDKLLKNQNDKEFQQYWKQRGEELQKIEQEDQDNQRKRNQSVKEYQLQQIEQKQKIKEQQILQELQEDEELKRLQHNQNKTFFTWAERAVKEWADQGKNIRPLIKELAKIKEI
;
A
#
# COMPACT_ATOMS: atom_id res chain seq x y z
N MET A 1 59.19 45.89 -22.62
CA MET A 1 60.38 46.08 -23.47
C MET A 1 59.85 46.36 -24.86
N LEU A 2 59.29 47.55 -25.16
CA LEU A 2 59.68 48.92 -24.78
C LEU A 2 61.07 49.29 -25.30
N ASP A 3 61.08 50.27 -26.23
CA ASP A 3 61.99 51.40 -26.46
C ASP A 3 63.53 51.20 -26.50
N GLY A 4 64.30 51.92 -27.32
CA GLY A 4 63.92 52.87 -28.39
C GLY A 4 65.06 53.81 -28.83
N ARG A 5 64.89 54.46 -30.01
CA ARG A 5 65.54 55.68 -30.54
C ARG A 5 67.09 55.79 -30.71
N ALA A 6 67.44 56.08 -31.97
CA ALA A 6 68.36 57.15 -32.44
C ALA A 6 69.90 56.98 -32.28
N ALA A 7 70.75 57.67 -33.07
CA ALA A 7 70.48 58.64 -34.15
C ALA A 7 70.75 58.06 -35.57
N THR A 8 71.65 58.50 -36.47
CA THR A 8 72.69 59.57 -36.51
C THR A 8 72.95 59.97 -37.99
N SER A 9 73.47 61.18 -38.27
CA SER A 9 73.69 61.72 -39.63
C SER A 9 75.16 61.96 -39.99
N GLY A 10 75.54 61.75 -41.26
CA GLY A 10 76.82 62.21 -41.83
C GLY A 10 77.09 61.65 -43.24
N ASN A 11 77.56 62.49 -44.18
CA ASN A 11 77.77 62.12 -45.59
C ASN A 11 78.90 62.99 -46.20
N PHE A 12 79.86 62.39 -46.92
CA PHE A 12 80.62 63.00 -48.03
C PHE A 12 81.44 61.95 -48.80
N ASN A 13 81.74 62.22 -50.08
CA ASN A 13 82.50 61.35 -50.99
C ASN A 13 83.92 61.88 -51.26
N ASN A 14 84.87 60.99 -51.58
CA ASN A 14 85.76 61.14 -52.74
C ASN A 14 86.51 59.83 -53.08
N LYS A 15 87.08 59.74 -54.30
CA LYS A 15 87.68 58.52 -54.88
C LYS A 15 89.16 58.68 -55.20
N THR A 16 89.93 57.60 -55.11
CA THR A 16 91.23 57.39 -55.78
C THR A 16 91.32 55.96 -56.33
N THR A 17 92.17 55.74 -57.33
CA THR A 17 92.13 54.54 -58.21
C THR A 17 93.03 53.40 -57.73
N SER A 18 92.59 52.15 -57.87
CA SER A 18 93.31 50.94 -57.43
C SER A 18 93.54 49.91 -58.55
N VAL A 19 94.67 49.20 -58.49
CA VAL A 19 95.03 48.11 -59.43
C VAL A 19 94.22 46.83 -59.16
N ILE A 20 93.82 46.10 -60.21
CA ILE A 20 92.94 44.92 -60.14
C ILE A 20 93.74 43.60 -60.07
N PRO A 21 93.48 42.70 -59.09
CA PRO A 21 94.15 41.40 -58.98
C PRO A 21 93.66 40.31 -59.96
N LEU A 22 94.52 39.30 -60.16
CA LEU A 22 94.32 38.15 -61.07
C LEU A 22 93.04 37.32 -60.81
N SER A 23 92.53 37.32 -59.58
CA SER A 23 91.29 36.63 -59.19
C SER A 23 90.06 37.18 -59.94
N GLN A 24 90.00 38.49 -60.14
CA GLN A 24 88.92 39.16 -60.86
C GLN A 24 88.94 38.81 -62.36
N LEU A 25 90.12 38.56 -62.92
CA LEU A 25 90.32 38.07 -64.29
C LEU A 25 89.79 36.63 -64.49
N ARG A 26 90.02 35.74 -63.51
CA ARG A 26 89.43 34.38 -63.55
C ARG A 26 87.90 34.40 -63.47
N ARG A 27 87.31 35.31 -62.67
CA ARG A 27 85.84 35.44 -62.57
C ARG A 27 85.22 35.74 -63.93
N MET A 28 85.82 36.62 -64.73
CA MET A 28 85.33 36.95 -66.08
C MET A 28 85.41 35.77 -67.06
N ARG A 29 86.40 34.87 -66.92
CA ARG A 29 86.54 33.71 -67.81
C ARG A 29 85.48 32.63 -67.57
N ASN A 30 84.99 32.49 -66.33
CA ASN A 30 83.95 31.51 -66.03
C ASN A 30 82.56 31.94 -66.56
N SER A 31 82.35 33.24 -66.78
CA SER A 31 81.08 33.82 -67.26
C SER A 31 80.75 33.50 -68.74
N SER A 32 81.69 32.91 -69.50
CA SER A 32 81.57 32.79 -70.97
C SER A 32 81.27 31.37 -71.49
N CYS A 33 80.98 30.40 -70.61
CA CYS A 33 80.75 28.99 -71.01
C CYS A 33 79.39 28.40 -70.56
N GLU A 34 78.50 29.18 -69.96
CA GLU A 34 77.32 28.67 -69.22
C GLU A 34 76.23 27.98 -70.09
N ILE A 35 76.35 27.94 -71.42
CA ILE A 35 75.24 27.62 -72.32
C ILE A 35 74.97 26.11 -72.49
N GLN A 36 76.00 25.26 -72.50
CA GLN A 36 75.83 23.85 -72.90
C GLN A 36 75.39 22.88 -71.79
N ASP A 37 75.74 23.16 -70.52
CA ASP A 37 75.36 22.26 -69.41
C ASP A 37 73.86 22.26 -69.09
N ASN A 38 73.16 23.37 -69.38
CA ASN A 38 71.76 23.58 -69.00
C ASN A 38 70.78 22.56 -69.62
N HIS A 39 70.98 22.17 -70.89
CA HIS A 39 70.03 21.27 -71.56
C HIS A 39 70.01 19.87 -70.92
N THR A 40 71.19 19.35 -70.54
CA THR A 40 71.29 18.03 -69.89
C THR A 40 70.86 18.07 -68.42
N MET A 41 70.92 19.23 -67.76
CA MET A 41 70.28 19.47 -66.46
C MET A 41 68.75 19.38 -66.57
N ILE A 42 68.15 20.07 -67.56
CA ILE A 42 66.70 20.12 -67.74
C ILE A 42 66.12 18.72 -68.01
N GLU A 43 66.67 17.96 -68.96
CA GLU A 43 66.19 16.61 -69.25
C GLU A 43 66.31 15.65 -68.04
N LYS A 44 67.37 15.78 -67.23
CA LYS A 44 67.51 15.02 -65.98
C LYS A 44 66.47 15.42 -64.94
N GLN A 45 66.14 16.70 -64.83
CA GLN A 45 65.08 17.18 -63.93
C GLN A 45 63.70 16.67 -64.40
N ASP A 46 63.42 16.69 -65.70
CA ASP A 46 62.19 16.20 -66.30
C ASP A 46 62.01 14.68 -66.11
N LEU A 47 63.08 13.90 -66.36
CA LEU A 47 63.09 12.45 -66.11
C LEU A 47 62.99 12.14 -64.61
N HIS A 48 63.61 12.93 -63.74
CA HIS A 48 63.47 12.80 -62.29
C HIS A 48 62.03 13.10 -61.84
N ALA A 49 61.39 14.16 -62.35
CA ALA A 49 60.00 14.48 -62.07
C ALA A 49 59.04 13.36 -62.51
N ARG A 50 59.17 12.89 -63.77
CA ARG A 50 58.39 11.75 -64.29
C ARG A 50 58.62 10.46 -63.50
N SER A 51 59.83 10.24 -62.98
CA SER A 51 60.15 9.12 -62.11
C SER A 51 59.48 9.27 -60.73
N GLN A 52 59.60 10.45 -60.10
CA GLN A 52 58.93 10.77 -58.82
C GLN A 52 57.41 10.64 -58.92
N GLU A 53 56.78 11.02 -60.04
CA GLU A 53 55.34 10.81 -60.26
C GLU A 53 54.96 9.32 -60.36
N ARG A 54 55.80 8.49 -60.98
CA ARG A 54 55.59 7.03 -61.01
C ARG A 54 55.75 6.44 -59.61
N VAL A 55 56.79 6.84 -58.85
CA VAL A 55 57.02 6.40 -57.47
C VAL A 55 55.89 6.84 -56.52
N LYS A 56 55.35 8.05 -56.68
CA LYS A 56 54.15 8.51 -55.94
C LYS A 56 52.92 7.63 -56.18
N LYS A 57 52.77 7.07 -57.40
CA LYS A 57 51.68 6.17 -57.80
C LYS A 57 51.94 4.71 -57.40
N TRP A 58 53.17 4.33 -57.05
CA TRP A 58 53.48 2.99 -56.56
C TRP A 58 52.95 2.79 -55.12
N PRO A 59 52.43 1.59 -54.79
CA PRO A 59 51.97 1.26 -53.44
C PRO A 59 53.17 0.95 -52.52
N CYS A 60 53.98 1.97 -52.22
CA CYS A 60 55.05 1.83 -51.23
C CYS A 60 54.48 1.50 -49.83
N ALA A 61 55.28 0.87 -48.97
CA ALA A 61 54.83 0.46 -47.64
C ALA A 61 54.26 1.62 -46.79
N MET A 62 54.75 2.85 -46.99
CA MET A 62 54.21 4.05 -46.35
C MET A 62 52.81 4.43 -46.84
N ASN A 63 52.54 4.31 -48.15
CA ASN A 63 51.21 4.52 -48.73
C ASN A 63 50.21 3.45 -48.25
N ILE A 64 50.65 2.19 -48.16
CA ILE A 64 49.84 1.09 -47.61
C ILE A 64 49.55 1.33 -46.11
N ARG A 65 50.57 1.70 -45.33
CA ARG A 65 50.39 2.05 -43.90
C ARG A 65 49.46 3.25 -43.73
N ARG A 66 49.57 4.29 -44.55
CA ARG A 66 48.66 5.45 -44.51
C ARG A 66 47.22 5.03 -44.78
N ARG A 67 46.96 4.21 -45.81
CA ARG A 67 45.61 3.67 -46.09
C ARG A 67 45.09 2.79 -44.96
N LYS A 68 45.92 1.96 -44.34
CA LYS A 68 45.52 1.13 -43.18
C LYS A 68 45.18 1.99 -41.97
N ASN A 69 46.03 2.95 -41.61
CA ASN A 69 45.78 3.89 -40.53
C ASN A 69 44.50 4.72 -40.77
N GLN A 70 44.28 5.15 -42.02
CA GLN A 70 43.08 5.90 -42.40
C GLN A 70 41.81 5.04 -42.29
N SER A 71 41.83 3.79 -42.80
CA SER A 71 40.70 2.86 -42.64
C SER A 71 40.45 2.44 -41.18
N GLN A 72 41.48 2.45 -40.33
CA GLN A 72 41.32 2.28 -38.88
C GLN A 72 40.69 3.52 -38.22
N TYR A 73 41.00 4.72 -38.70
CA TYR A 73 40.39 5.97 -38.22
C TYR A 73 38.94 6.12 -38.71
N GLU A 74 38.66 5.74 -39.96
CA GLU A 74 37.30 5.70 -40.55
C GLU A 74 36.41 4.75 -39.73
N ARG A 75 36.86 3.51 -39.47
CA ARG A 75 36.15 2.57 -38.57
C ARG A 75 35.97 3.09 -37.15
N PHE A 76 37.00 3.73 -36.57
CA PHE A 76 36.88 4.30 -35.22
C PHE A 76 35.87 5.47 -35.18
N ALA A 77 35.79 6.27 -36.25
CA ALA A 77 34.78 7.32 -36.38
C ALA A 77 33.37 6.73 -36.56
N GLU A 78 33.22 5.67 -37.36
CA GLU A 78 31.97 4.90 -37.49
C GLU A 78 31.53 4.32 -36.13
N ASP A 79 32.40 3.58 -35.42
CA ASP A 79 32.14 3.02 -34.08
C ASP A 79 31.72 4.11 -33.06
N GLU A 80 32.39 5.27 -33.08
CA GLU A 80 32.07 6.41 -32.19
C GLU A 80 30.81 7.18 -32.62
N GLU A 81 30.41 7.16 -33.91
CA GLU A 81 29.12 7.70 -34.35
C GLU A 81 27.95 6.77 -33.98
N GLU A 82 28.14 5.45 -34.06
CA GLU A 82 27.16 4.47 -33.56
C GLU A 82 27.00 4.58 -32.04
N ARG A 83 28.10 4.68 -31.27
CA ARG A 83 28.03 4.94 -29.81
C ARG A 83 27.27 6.21 -29.47
N ARG A 84 27.68 7.35 -30.06
CA ARG A 84 27.00 8.64 -29.86
C ARG A 84 25.56 8.64 -30.39
N ARG A 85 25.16 7.68 -31.23
CA ARG A 85 23.77 7.46 -31.61
C ARG A 85 23.02 6.64 -30.54
N ILE A 86 23.58 5.53 -30.09
CA ILE A 86 23.00 4.69 -29.02
C ILE A 86 22.82 5.52 -27.74
N GLU A 87 23.81 6.31 -27.33
CA GLU A 87 23.71 7.20 -26.15
C GLU A 87 22.55 8.21 -26.27
N ARG A 88 22.26 8.72 -27.48
CA ARG A 88 21.11 9.61 -27.72
C ARG A 88 19.79 8.87 -27.66
N GLU A 89 19.70 7.70 -28.31
CA GLU A 89 18.50 6.87 -28.31
C GLU A 89 18.16 6.35 -26.89
N GLU A 90 19.18 5.99 -26.09
CA GLU A 90 19.06 5.66 -24.67
C GLU A 90 18.69 6.86 -23.81
N ALA A 91 19.32 8.03 -24.00
CA ALA A 91 18.97 9.23 -23.25
C ALA A 91 17.53 9.68 -23.51
N GLU A 92 17.07 9.63 -24.77
CA GLU A 92 15.67 9.84 -25.12
C GLU A 92 14.74 8.83 -24.46
N TYR A 93 15.10 7.55 -24.44
CA TYR A 93 14.32 6.49 -23.81
C TYR A 93 14.22 6.66 -22.29
N GLN A 94 15.33 6.96 -21.62
CA GLN A 94 15.35 7.28 -20.18
C GLN A 94 14.54 8.55 -19.87
N GLN A 95 14.61 9.58 -20.73
CA GLN A 95 13.78 10.79 -20.59
C GLN A 95 12.29 10.47 -20.74
N LYS A 96 11.90 9.64 -21.70
CA LYS A 96 10.51 9.17 -21.90
C LYS A 96 10.03 8.35 -20.69
N GLN A 97 10.83 7.39 -20.21
CA GLN A 97 10.51 6.65 -18.97
C GLN A 97 10.33 7.58 -17.75
N LYS A 98 11.24 8.54 -17.57
CA LYS A 98 11.15 9.54 -16.48
C LYS A 98 9.89 10.39 -16.61
N GLN A 99 9.53 10.80 -17.83
CA GLN A 99 8.29 11.52 -18.11
C GLN A 99 7.06 10.67 -17.77
N ASP A 100 7.03 9.39 -18.15
CA ASP A 100 5.92 8.47 -17.82
C ASP A 100 5.81 8.21 -16.31
N VAL A 101 6.92 8.10 -15.59
CA VAL A 101 6.93 8.00 -14.11
C VAL A 101 6.37 9.27 -13.49
N LEU A 102 6.80 10.46 -13.94
CA LEU A 102 6.30 11.75 -13.46
C LEU A 102 4.82 11.96 -13.79
N LEU A 103 4.37 11.59 -14.99
CA LEU A 103 2.96 11.67 -15.38
C LEU A 103 2.08 10.75 -14.52
N ARG A 104 2.52 9.51 -14.25
CA ARG A 104 1.83 8.59 -13.34
C ARG A 104 1.80 9.11 -11.91
N ALA A 105 2.91 9.66 -11.40
CA ALA A 105 2.98 10.26 -10.06
C ALA A 105 2.04 11.47 -9.94
N ASN A 106 2.08 12.40 -10.90
CA ASN A 106 1.21 13.59 -10.94
C ASN A 106 -0.28 13.19 -11.02
N ARG A 107 -0.61 12.18 -11.83
CA ARG A 107 -1.97 11.62 -11.90
C ARG A 107 -2.41 11.06 -10.54
N LEU A 108 -1.58 10.24 -9.89
CA LEU A 108 -1.90 9.67 -8.58
C LEU A 108 -2.04 10.75 -7.50
N ILE A 109 -1.23 11.81 -7.52
CA ILE A 109 -1.37 12.95 -6.59
C ILE A 109 -2.69 13.68 -6.82
N TYR A 110 -3.07 13.90 -8.09
CA TYR A 110 -4.34 14.53 -8.46
C TYR A 110 -5.55 13.68 -8.05
N GLU A 111 -5.56 12.38 -8.36
CA GLU A 111 -6.63 11.45 -7.97
C GLU A 111 -6.73 11.26 -6.44
N ASN A 112 -5.61 11.35 -5.71
CA ASN A 112 -5.62 11.27 -4.26
C ASN A 112 -6.15 12.53 -3.55
N ASN A 113 -6.20 13.69 -4.21
CA ASN A 113 -6.70 14.93 -3.61
C ASN A 113 -8.16 14.73 -3.10
N PRO A 114 -8.49 15.12 -1.85
CA PRO A 114 -9.79 14.84 -1.25
C PRO A 114 -10.97 15.52 -1.96
N VAL A 115 -10.76 16.65 -2.65
CA VAL A 115 -11.80 17.37 -3.41
C VAL A 115 -12.12 16.60 -4.69
N ILE A 116 -11.09 16.17 -5.41
CA ILE A 116 -11.20 15.37 -6.64
C ILE A 116 -11.82 14.01 -6.34
N ARG A 117 -11.39 13.35 -5.25
CA ARG A 117 -11.96 12.06 -4.80
C ARG A 117 -13.44 12.16 -4.43
N GLN A 118 -13.87 13.25 -3.77
CA GLN A 118 -15.29 13.49 -3.48
C GLN A 118 -16.11 13.69 -4.76
N PHE A 119 -15.58 14.45 -5.73
CA PHE A 119 -16.26 14.64 -7.02
C PHE A 119 -16.31 13.33 -7.85
N GLN A 120 -15.22 12.55 -7.90
CA GLN A 120 -15.19 11.22 -8.53
C GLN A 120 -16.21 10.26 -7.91
N GLN A 121 -16.45 10.32 -6.59
CA GLN A 121 -17.51 9.54 -5.95
C GLN A 121 -18.91 9.90 -6.49
N LYS A 122 -19.15 11.17 -6.85
CA LYS A 122 -20.41 11.61 -7.47
C LYS A 122 -20.51 11.24 -8.95
N LEU A 123 -19.37 11.15 -9.63
CA LEU A 123 -19.25 10.64 -11.00
C LEU A 123 -19.70 9.18 -11.07
N LEU A 124 -19.14 8.32 -10.21
CA LEU A 124 -19.57 6.94 -10.04
C LEU A 124 -21.05 6.83 -9.61
N PHE A 125 -21.52 7.72 -8.74
CA PHE A 125 -22.94 7.73 -8.34
C PHE A 125 -23.89 8.09 -9.50
N SER A 126 -23.47 8.97 -10.43
CA SER A 126 -24.23 9.22 -11.66
C SER A 126 -24.31 7.98 -12.55
N ASP A 127 -23.23 7.20 -12.64
CA ASP A 127 -23.20 5.97 -13.43
C ASP A 127 -24.10 4.89 -12.82
N VAL A 128 -24.04 4.70 -11.49
CA VAL A 128 -24.91 3.77 -10.73
C VAL A 128 -26.40 4.11 -10.88
N LEU A 129 -26.76 5.40 -11.00
CA LEU A 129 -28.15 5.79 -11.31
C LEU A 129 -28.58 5.36 -12.72
N GLN A 130 -27.72 5.53 -13.73
CA GLN A 130 -28.02 5.08 -15.10
C GLN A 130 -28.12 3.55 -15.20
N GLU A 131 -27.23 2.81 -14.51
CA GLU A 131 -27.36 1.36 -14.37
C GLU A 131 -28.67 0.97 -13.69
N ARG A 132 -29.09 1.72 -12.66
CA ARG A 132 -30.34 1.44 -11.94
C ARG A 132 -31.58 1.64 -12.83
N ASP A 133 -31.63 2.72 -13.60
CA ASP A 133 -32.72 2.96 -14.54
C ASP A 133 -32.75 1.87 -15.64
N SER A 134 -31.58 1.43 -16.11
CA SER A 134 -31.44 0.31 -17.06
C SER A 134 -31.92 -1.03 -16.47
N GLN A 135 -31.65 -1.29 -15.18
CA GLN A 135 -32.19 -2.45 -14.46
C GLN A 135 -33.72 -2.40 -14.33
N LEU A 136 -34.32 -1.21 -14.14
CA LEU A 136 -35.77 -1.06 -14.05
C LEU A 136 -36.42 -1.40 -15.39
N GLN A 137 -35.94 -0.83 -16.50
CA GLN A 137 -36.39 -1.14 -17.86
C GLN A 137 -36.29 -2.66 -18.17
N LEU A 138 -35.16 -3.28 -17.82
CA LEU A 138 -34.96 -4.73 -17.99
C LEU A 138 -35.93 -5.56 -17.16
N ASN A 139 -36.31 -5.10 -15.97
CA ASN A 139 -37.26 -5.79 -15.11
C ASN A 139 -38.72 -5.62 -15.59
N GLU A 140 -39.06 -4.47 -16.18
CA GLU A 140 -40.34 -4.27 -16.86
C GLU A 140 -40.46 -5.17 -18.10
N TYR A 141 -39.41 -5.26 -18.92
CA TYR A 141 -39.35 -6.18 -20.05
C TYR A 141 -39.49 -7.65 -19.64
N LYS A 142 -38.81 -8.07 -18.55
CA LYS A 142 -38.99 -9.40 -17.95
C LYS A 142 -40.44 -9.65 -17.47
N ARG A 143 -41.10 -8.65 -16.89
CA ARG A 143 -42.53 -8.74 -16.52
C ARG A 143 -43.41 -8.93 -17.77
N THR A 144 -43.16 -8.19 -18.85
CA THR A 144 -43.94 -8.38 -20.09
C THR A 144 -43.74 -9.77 -20.70
N ILE A 145 -42.52 -10.32 -20.68
CA ILE A 145 -42.25 -11.70 -21.13
C ILE A 145 -42.97 -12.73 -20.25
N ASN A 146 -42.90 -12.59 -18.92
CA ASN A 146 -43.58 -13.51 -18.02
C ASN A 146 -45.11 -13.45 -18.21
N ASN A 147 -45.70 -12.25 -18.28
CA ASN A 147 -47.13 -12.08 -18.56
C ASN A 147 -47.59 -12.71 -19.90
N VAL A 148 -46.68 -12.84 -20.89
CA VAL A 148 -46.97 -13.56 -22.15
C VAL A 148 -46.83 -15.08 -21.97
N ARG A 149 -45.79 -15.55 -21.28
CA ARG A 149 -45.63 -16.98 -20.94
C ARG A 149 -46.81 -17.50 -20.11
N ASP A 150 -47.25 -16.73 -19.12
CA ASP A 150 -48.32 -17.11 -18.20
C ASP A 150 -49.68 -17.21 -18.92
N LYS A 151 -49.89 -16.40 -19.97
CA LYS A 151 -51.02 -16.52 -20.89
C LYS A 151 -50.96 -17.77 -21.76
N ILE A 152 -49.83 -18.01 -22.42
CA ILE A 152 -49.63 -19.21 -23.25
C ILE A 152 -49.85 -20.48 -22.42
N HIS A 153 -49.27 -20.54 -21.21
CA HIS A 153 -49.49 -21.66 -20.31
C HIS A 153 -50.97 -21.76 -19.85
N HIS A 154 -51.68 -20.64 -19.65
CA HIS A 154 -53.10 -20.69 -19.35
C HIS A 154 -53.93 -21.25 -20.52
N GLU A 155 -53.61 -20.84 -21.75
CA GLU A 155 -54.22 -21.35 -22.98
C GLU A 155 -53.95 -22.86 -23.16
N GLU A 156 -52.70 -23.31 -22.95
CA GLU A 156 -52.33 -24.74 -22.93
C GLU A 156 -53.13 -25.55 -21.90
N GLN A 157 -53.33 -25.02 -20.68
CA GLN A 157 -54.13 -25.71 -19.65
C GLN A 157 -55.62 -25.77 -20.01
N LEU A 158 -56.17 -24.76 -20.69
CA LEU A 158 -57.56 -24.77 -21.18
C LEU A 158 -57.75 -25.81 -22.29
N ASP A 159 -56.81 -25.91 -23.23
CA ASP A 159 -56.82 -26.95 -24.27
C ASP A 159 -56.67 -28.36 -23.66
N ILE A 160 -55.80 -28.54 -22.65
CA ILE A 160 -55.68 -29.81 -21.92
C ILE A 160 -57.02 -30.17 -21.24
N MET A 161 -57.68 -29.22 -20.57
CA MET A 161 -59.01 -29.45 -19.96
C MET A 161 -60.06 -29.81 -21.01
N ALA A 162 -60.12 -29.09 -22.13
CA ALA A 162 -61.06 -29.35 -23.23
C ALA A 162 -60.86 -30.75 -23.86
N ASN A 163 -59.61 -31.22 -23.95
CA ASN A 163 -59.30 -32.57 -24.42
C ASN A 163 -59.72 -33.65 -23.40
N TYR A 164 -59.53 -33.43 -22.09
CA TYR A 164 -60.04 -34.34 -21.06
C TYR A 164 -61.58 -34.42 -21.07
N ASP A 165 -62.27 -33.28 -21.18
CA ASP A 165 -63.72 -33.19 -21.30
C ASP A 165 -64.27 -33.97 -22.51
N GLN A 166 -63.58 -33.92 -23.65
CA GLN A 166 -63.92 -34.70 -24.84
C GLN A 166 -63.69 -36.20 -24.63
N ALA A 167 -62.57 -36.58 -24.00
CA ALA A 167 -62.27 -37.97 -23.68
C ALA A 167 -63.25 -38.57 -22.66
N GLU A 168 -63.72 -37.80 -21.67
CA GLU A 168 -64.79 -38.19 -20.74
C GLU A 168 -66.11 -38.44 -21.48
N LYS A 169 -66.54 -37.51 -22.35
CA LYS A 169 -67.77 -37.63 -23.15
C LYS A 169 -67.74 -38.88 -24.04
N LEU A 170 -66.63 -39.14 -24.74
CA LEU A 170 -66.46 -40.33 -25.57
C LEU A 170 -66.50 -41.64 -24.76
N LYS A 171 -65.93 -41.68 -23.55
CA LYS A 171 -66.07 -42.85 -22.65
C LYS A 171 -67.52 -43.03 -22.20
N GLU A 172 -68.23 -41.95 -21.90
CA GLU A 172 -69.63 -42.01 -21.46
C GLU A 172 -70.54 -42.49 -22.60
N GLU A 173 -70.31 -42.05 -23.83
CA GLU A 173 -70.99 -42.52 -25.04
C GLU A 173 -70.67 -44.00 -25.35
N GLU A 174 -69.41 -44.41 -25.27
CA GLU A 174 -68.99 -45.81 -25.34
C GLU A 174 -69.70 -46.68 -24.28
N PHE A 175 -69.79 -46.20 -23.04
CA PHE A 175 -70.46 -46.90 -21.94
C PHE A 175 -71.98 -46.99 -22.17
N LYS A 176 -72.62 -45.91 -22.63
CA LYS A 176 -74.03 -45.89 -23.06
C LYS A 176 -74.26 -46.90 -24.20
N ARG A 177 -73.38 -46.96 -25.19
CA ARG A 177 -73.45 -47.91 -26.32
C ARG A 177 -73.34 -49.36 -25.83
N LYS A 178 -72.30 -49.68 -25.05
CA LYS A 178 -72.06 -51.02 -24.45
C LYS A 178 -73.23 -51.45 -23.55
N LYS A 179 -73.81 -50.54 -22.77
CA LYS A 179 -74.99 -50.80 -21.93
C LYS A 179 -76.26 -51.09 -22.76
N GLN A 180 -76.42 -50.42 -23.90
CA GLN A 180 -77.52 -50.67 -24.83
C GLN A 180 -77.32 -51.98 -25.61
N GLU A 181 -76.09 -52.29 -26.03
CA GLU A 181 -75.70 -53.59 -26.61
C GLU A 181 -76.03 -54.74 -25.63
N GLN A 182 -75.60 -54.65 -24.38
CA GLN A 182 -75.93 -55.61 -23.31
C GLN A 182 -77.44 -55.76 -23.09
N LYS A 183 -78.19 -54.65 -23.07
CA LYS A 183 -79.66 -54.67 -22.93
C LYS A 183 -80.34 -55.41 -24.08
N ASN A 184 -79.83 -55.25 -25.31
CA ASN A 184 -80.35 -55.94 -26.48
C ASN A 184 -80.06 -57.46 -26.41
N VAL A 185 -78.85 -57.85 -26.02
CA VAL A 185 -78.45 -59.26 -25.84
C VAL A 185 -79.27 -59.93 -24.72
N LEU A 186 -79.44 -59.28 -23.58
CA LEU A 186 -80.28 -59.78 -22.47
C LEU A 186 -81.74 -59.94 -22.90
N LYS A 187 -82.26 -59.05 -23.76
CA LYS A 187 -83.61 -59.21 -24.32
C LYS A 187 -83.66 -60.43 -25.25
N GLN A 188 -82.70 -60.60 -26.16
CA GLN A 188 -82.63 -61.78 -27.03
C GLN A 188 -82.57 -63.09 -26.23
N GLN A 189 -81.75 -63.15 -25.19
CA GLN A 189 -81.69 -64.30 -24.28
C GLN A 189 -83.01 -64.56 -23.54
N HIS A 190 -83.74 -63.51 -23.14
CA HIS A 190 -85.07 -63.65 -22.54
C HIS A 190 -86.12 -64.12 -23.54
N ASP A 191 -86.09 -63.62 -24.78
CA ASP A 191 -86.97 -64.05 -25.87
C ASP A 191 -86.68 -65.52 -26.25
N GLU A 192 -85.40 -65.93 -26.29
CA GLU A 192 -84.98 -67.34 -26.47
C GLU A 192 -85.42 -68.23 -25.29
N MET A 193 -85.29 -67.76 -24.05
CA MET A 193 -85.75 -68.48 -22.86
C MET A 193 -87.27 -68.71 -22.89
N ILE A 194 -88.06 -67.70 -23.26
CA ILE A 194 -89.52 -67.85 -23.46
C ILE A 194 -89.79 -68.91 -24.54
N ASN A 195 -89.14 -68.82 -25.69
CA ASN A 195 -89.33 -69.78 -26.78
C ASN A 195 -88.93 -71.21 -26.39
N ASN A 196 -87.87 -71.37 -25.59
CA ASN A 196 -87.44 -72.68 -25.09
C ASN A 196 -88.37 -73.22 -23.99
N HIS A 197 -88.94 -72.36 -23.14
CA HIS A 197 -89.97 -72.76 -22.18
C HIS A 197 -91.29 -73.14 -22.88
N ILE A 198 -91.68 -72.46 -23.95
CA ILE A 198 -92.82 -72.86 -24.79
C ILE A 198 -92.58 -74.25 -25.43
N LYS A 199 -91.37 -74.52 -25.91
CA LYS A 199 -90.99 -75.88 -26.38
C LYS A 199 -91.01 -76.91 -25.25
N GLN A 200 -90.58 -76.56 -24.04
CA GLN A 200 -90.69 -77.43 -22.87
C GLN A 200 -92.14 -77.76 -22.57
N LEU A 201 -93.04 -76.78 -22.48
CA LEU A 201 -94.48 -77.00 -22.25
C LEU A 201 -95.13 -77.83 -23.38
N GLN A 202 -94.67 -77.69 -24.62
CA GLN A 202 -95.09 -78.56 -25.75
C GLN A 202 -94.58 -80.00 -25.57
N ASN A 203 -93.32 -80.18 -25.18
CA ASN A 203 -92.73 -81.49 -24.90
C ASN A 203 -93.37 -82.15 -23.67
N GLU A 204 -93.60 -81.44 -22.57
CA GLU A 204 -94.30 -81.90 -21.37
C GLU A 204 -95.75 -82.30 -21.67
N LYS A 205 -96.41 -81.64 -22.63
CA LYS A 205 -97.74 -82.04 -23.11
C LYS A 205 -97.71 -83.37 -23.88
N ILE A 206 -96.67 -83.61 -24.68
CA ILE A 206 -96.44 -84.88 -25.40
C ILE A 206 -96.00 -85.98 -24.41
N GLU A 207 -95.09 -85.66 -23.50
CA GLU A 207 -94.59 -86.57 -22.49
C GLU A 207 -95.69 -86.92 -21.46
N GLY A 208 -96.56 -85.98 -21.08
CA GLY A 208 -97.73 -86.25 -20.24
C GLY A 208 -98.72 -87.23 -20.88
N GLN A 209 -98.88 -87.19 -22.21
CA GLN A 209 -99.62 -88.22 -22.96
C GLN A 209 -98.90 -89.57 -22.92
N LEU A 210 -97.57 -89.58 -23.06
CA LEU A 210 -96.73 -90.78 -22.95
C LEU A 210 -96.73 -91.39 -21.54
N ILE A 211 -96.63 -90.56 -20.50
CA ILE A 211 -96.65 -90.94 -19.08
C ILE A 211 -98.02 -91.48 -18.71
N LYS A 212 -99.12 -90.92 -19.23
CA LYS A 212 -100.46 -91.51 -19.04
C LYS A 212 -100.51 -92.95 -19.58
N ALA A 213 -99.94 -93.21 -20.76
CA ALA A 213 -99.82 -94.56 -21.31
C ALA A 213 -98.78 -95.45 -20.59
N ARG A 214 -97.77 -94.87 -19.93
CA ARG A 214 -96.72 -95.60 -19.20
C ARG A 214 -97.10 -95.92 -17.76
N ALA A 215 -97.84 -95.06 -17.08
CA ALA A 215 -98.41 -95.30 -15.75
C ALA A 215 -99.45 -96.44 -15.79
N GLN A 216 -100.24 -96.52 -16.88
CA GLN A 216 -101.11 -97.66 -17.14
C GLN A 216 -100.38 -99.01 -17.28
N LYS A 217 -99.05 -99.01 -17.54
CA LYS A 217 -98.19 -100.19 -17.48
C LYS A 217 -97.52 -100.35 -16.12
N LEU A 218 -96.96 -99.29 -15.56
CA LEU A 218 -96.22 -99.35 -14.29
C LEU A 218 -97.08 -99.76 -13.08
N ILE A 219 -98.39 -99.44 -13.09
CA ILE A 219 -99.34 -99.98 -12.09
C ILE A 219 -99.38 -101.53 -12.12
N GLN A 220 -99.09 -102.14 -13.27
CA GLN A 220 -99.04 -103.60 -13.44
C GLN A 220 -97.69 -104.20 -12.98
N GLU A 221 -96.64 -103.37 -12.83
CA GLU A 221 -95.29 -103.79 -12.43
C GLU A 221 -95.01 -103.51 -10.93
N GLU A 222 -95.58 -102.44 -10.35
CA GLU A 222 -95.27 -102.04 -8.97
C GLU A 222 -95.90 -102.96 -7.89
N GLU A 223 -97.01 -103.64 -8.22
CA GLU A 223 -97.59 -104.70 -7.37
C GLU A 223 -96.62 -105.87 -7.13
N GLU A 224 -95.65 -106.08 -8.01
CA GLU A 224 -94.64 -107.14 -7.90
C GLU A 224 -93.51 -106.76 -6.93
N ALA A 225 -93.05 -105.50 -6.98
CA ALA A 225 -91.77 -105.06 -6.42
C ALA A 225 -91.78 -104.62 -4.93
N GLU A 226 -92.92 -104.19 -4.37
CA GLU A 226 -92.96 -103.65 -2.98
C GLU A 226 -92.54 -104.69 -1.92
N LYS A 227 -92.65 -105.98 -2.26
CA LYS A 227 -92.37 -107.13 -1.41
C LYS A 227 -90.91 -107.25 -0.96
N GLU A 228 -89.95 -106.65 -1.70
CA GLU A 228 -88.51 -106.94 -1.52
C GLU A 228 -87.75 -105.93 -0.63
N ARG A 229 -88.14 -104.64 -0.64
CA ARG A 229 -87.29 -103.54 -0.14
C ARG A 229 -87.17 -103.43 1.39
N LYS A 230 -88.07 -104.02 2.17
CA LYS A 230 -88.15 -103.84 3.63
C LYS A 230 -86.96 -104.44 4.42
N ARG A 231 -86.06 -105.17 3.75
CA ARG A 231 -85.05 -106.04 4.38
C ARG A 231 -83.66 -105.42 4.65
N LYS A 232 -83.26 -104.32 3.99
CA LYS A 232 -81.84 -103.86 3.93
C LYS A 232 -81.46 -102.63 4.79
N ARG A 233 -82.37 -102.00 5.54
CA ARG A 233 -82.11 -100.67 6.15
C ARG A 233 -81.46 -100.67 7.55
N TYR A 234 -81.23 -101.83 8.16
CA TYR A 234 -80.93 -101.93 9.59
C TYR A 234 -79.43 -101.78 9.96
N GLU A 235 -78.52 -102.01 9.01
CA GLU A 235 -77.13 -102.38 9.35
C GLU A 235 -76.15 -101.18 9.48
N ASN A 236 -76.32 -100.12 8.67
CA ASN A 236 -75.28 -99.09 8.47
C ASN A 236 -75.12 -98.04 9.60
N MET A 237 -75.87 -98.09 10.70
CA MET A 237 -75.96 -96.95 11.64
C MET A 237 -74.79 -96.83 12.65
N LEU A 238 -73.90 -97.82 12.74
CA LEU A 238 -73.09 -98.05 13.95
C LEU A 238 -71.66 -97.47 13.95
N GLU A 239 -71.05 -97.23 12.78
CA GLU A 239 -69.59 -97.01 12.71
C GLU A 239 -69.11 -95.58 13.02
N ILE A 240 -69.94 -94.55 12.75
CA ILE A 240 -69.49 -93.16 12.58
C ILE A 240 -68.97 -92.47 13.87
N LYS A 241 -69.27 -92.99 15.07
CA LYS A 241 -69.12 -92.23 16.32
C LYS A 241 -67.70 -92.01 16.87
N LYS A 242 -66.65 -92.67 16.35
CA LYS A 242 -65.33 -92.73 17.03
C LYS A 242 -64.28 -91.69 16.63
N GLY A 243 -64.44 -90.93 15.54
CA GLY A 243 -63.31 -90.24 14.89
C GLY A 243 -62.96 -88.80 15.32
N ASN A 244 -63.61 -88.22 16.34
CA ASN A 244 -63.64 -86.75 16.50
C ASN A 244 -62.85 -86.13 17.67
N GLU A 245 -62.14 -86.90 18.49
CA GLU A 245 -61.61 -86.39 19.77
C GLU A 245 -60.13 -85.96 19.74
N GLU A 246 -59.29 -86.55 18.87
CA GLU A 246 -57.82 -86.43 18.93
C GLU A 246 -57.23 -85.08 18.47
N ILE A 247 -57.99 -84.24 17.78
CA ILE A 247 -57.45 -83.07 17.03
C ILE A 247 -57.15 -81.83 17.92
N LYS A 248 -57.55 -81.83 19.20
CA LYS A 248 -57.52 -80.61 20.04
C LYS A 248 -56.18 -80.23 20.68
N GLU A 249 -55.29 -81.19 20.96
CA GLU A 249 -54.18 -80.94 21.90
C GLU A 249 -52.96 -80.24 21.28
N TYR A 250 -52.72 -80.41 19.99
CA TYR A 250 -51.46 -80.02 19.32
C TYR A 250 -51.18 -78.51 19.28
N LYS A 251 -52.19 -77.64 19.44
CA LYS A 251 -52.07 -76.20 19.14
C LYS A 251 -51.50 -75.32 20.26
N LEU A 252 -51.25 -75.85 21.47
CA LEU A 252 -50.89 -75.01 22.62
C LEU A 252 -49.37 -74.67 22.71
N GLN A 253 -48.49 -75.45 22.06
CA GLN A 253 -47.05 -75.44 22.37
C GLN A 253 -46.21 -74.41 21.59
N GLN A 254 -46.70 -73.85 20.49
CA GLN A 254 -45.89 -72.95 19.65
C GLN A 254 -45.65 -71.55 20.27
N LEU A 255 -46.61 -71.02 21.04
CA LEU A 255 -46.70 -69.58 21.34
C LEU A 255 -45.63 -69.02 22.30
N GLN A 256 -44.75 -69.85 22.86
CA GLN A 256 -43.80 -69.44 23.90
C GLN A 256 -42.39 -69.08 23.38
N LYS A 257 -41.99 -69.52 22.18
CA LYS A 257 -40.59 -69.43 21.73
C LYS A 257 -40.19 -68.08 21.12
N ASP A 258 -41.15 -67.31 20.61
CA ASP A 258 -40.84 -66.14 19.77
C ASP A 258 -40.51 -64.87 20.58
N LYS A 259 -40.73 -64.86 21.90
CA LYS A 259 -40.56 -63.66 22.75
C LYS A 259 -39.13 -63.41 23.24
N GLU A 260 -38.24 -64.39 23.17
CA GLU A 260 -36.89 -64.29 23.76
C GLU A 260 -35.85 -63.64 22.83
N GLN A 261 -36.19 -63.40 21.55
CA GLN A 261 -35.21 -62.96 20.54
C GLN A 261 -35.18 -61.44 20.28
N GLU A 262 -36.21 -60.66 20.66
CA GLU A 262 -36.25 -59.21 20.39
C GLU A 262 -35.39 -58.37 21.33
N GLU A 263 -35.09 -58.82 22.56
CA GLU A 263 -34.41 -57.99 23.56
C GLU A 263 -32.91 -57.78 23.28
N GLN A 264 -32.24 -58.75 22.66
CA GLN A 264 -30.79 -58.71 22.46
C GLN A 264 -30.32 -57.63 21.47
N ILE A 265 -31.20 -57.17 20.57
CA ILE A 265 -30.85 -56.24 19.49
C ILE A 265 -30.69 -54.79 20.02
N LYS A 266 -31.37 -54.42 21.10
CA LYS A 266 -31.36 -53.03 21.64
C LYS A 266 -30.01 -52.64 22.26
N LEU A 267 -29.29 -53.57 22.88
CA LEU A 267 -28.06 -53.31 23.64
C LEU A 267 -26.83 -52.93 22.78
N HIS A 268 -26.91 -53.03 21.45
CA HIS A 268 -25.76 -52.81 20.57
C HIS A 268 -25.68 -51.42 19.93
N ALA A 269 -26.72 -50.59 20.07
CA ALA A 269 -26.77 -49.22 19.54
C ALA A 269 -26.02 -48.21 20.44
N GLU A 270 -26.30 -48.21 21.75
CA GLU A 270 -25.83 -47.21 22.72
C GLU A 270 -24.28 -47.10 22.82
N LYS A 271 -23.56 -48.14 22.39
CA LYS A 271 -22.10 -48.20 22.44
C LYS A 271 -21.39 -47.35 21.36
N LYS A 272 -22.08 -46.89 20.31
CA LYS A 272 -21.44 -46.09 19.24
C LYS A 272 -21.34 -44.58 19.55
N ASP A 273 -22.36 -43.97 20.17
CA ASP A 273 -22.42 -42.50 20.28
C ASP A 273 -21.44 -41.91 21.31
N ARG A 274 -21.16 -42.63 22.41
CA ARG A 274 -20.29 -42.13 23.49
C ARG A 274 -18.82 -41.91 23.06
N ILE A 275 -18.37 -42.51 21.97
CA ILE A 275 -16.99 -42.38 21.47
C ILE A 275 -16.78 -41.06 20.71
N LEU A 276 -17.84 -40.45 20.15
CA LEU A 276 -17.70 -39.26 19.30
C LEU A 276 -17.62 -37.95 20.09
N GLN A 277 -18.36 -37.83 21.20
CA GLN A 277 -18.42 -36.60 22.01
C GLN A 277 -17.15 -36.35 22.85
N MET A 278 -16.37 -37.39 23.14
CA MET A 278 -15.16 -37.31 23.99
C MET A 278 -13.95 -36.62 23.33
N ARG A 279 -14.05 -36.20 22.06
CA ARG A 279 -12.86 -35.96 21.21
C ARG A 279 -12.73 -34.60 20.53
N LYS A 280 -13.59 -33.60 20.83
CA LYS A 280 -13.65 -32.39 19.96
C LYS A 280 -13.88 -31.00 20.59
N GLN A 281 -14.20 -30.86 21.89
CA GLN A 281 -14.62 -29.55 22.43
C GLN A 281 -14.12 -29.18 23.83
N ARG A 282 -13.27 -29.99 24.49
CA ARG A 282 -12.73 -29.69 25.84
C ARG A 282 -11.24 -29.33 25.90
N GLU A 283 -10.49 -29.54 24.82
CA GLU A 283 -9.04 -29.27 24.78
C GLU A 283 -8.74 -27.80 24.42
N GLU A 284 -9.43 -27.24 23.41
CA GLU A 284 -9.10 -25.90 22.88
C GLU A 284 -9.44 -24.73 23.81
N ILE A 285 -10.51 -24.84 24.63
CA ILE A 285 -10.98 -23.73 25.47
C ILE A 285 -10.07 -23.55 26.70
N LYS A 286 -9.76 -24.64 27.40
CA LYS A 286 -8.95 -24.62 28.64
C LYS A 286 -7.46 -24.29 28.43
N PHE A 287 -7.00 -24.28 27.18
CA PHE A 287 -5.64 -23.86 26.85
C PHE A 287 -5.50 -22.33 26.84
N LYS A 288 -6.49 -21.61 26.30
CA LYS A 288 -6.44 -20.14 26.16
C LYS A 288 -6.51 -19.41 27.51
N GLU A 289 -7.40 -19.83 28.41
CA GLU A 289 -7.59 -19.21 29.74
C GLU A 289 -6.30 -19.21 30.59
N LYS A 290 -5.42 -20.20 30.40
CA LYS A 290 -4.16 -20.34 31.16
C LYS A 290 -3.04 -19.40 30.69
N GLN A 291 -3.15 -18.81 29.50
CA GLN A 291 -2.08 -18.01 28.92
C GLN A 291 -2.16 -16.53 29.36
N GLU A 292 -3.37 -15.96 29.40
CA GLU A 292 -3.60 -14.56 29.81
C GLU A 292 -3.28 -14.31 31.30
N GLN A 293 -3.43 -15.32 32.15
CA GLN A 293 -3.15 -15.21 33.59
C GLN A 293 -1.66 -15.05 33.92
N ARG A 294 -0.74 -15.46 33.03
CA ARG A 294 0.71 -15.32 33.26
C ARG A 294 1.23 -13.90 33.03
N GLN A 295 0.65 -13.14 32.12
CA GLN A 295 1.18 -11.83 31.74
C GLN A 295 1.02 -10.79 32.88
N LYS A 296 -0.14 -10.78 33.54
CA LYS A 296 -0.51 -9.80 34.58
C LYS A 296 0.33 -9.86 35.87
N LEU A 297 1.16 -10.90 36.04
CA LEU A 297 2.02 -11.07 37.22
C LEU A 297 3.39 -10.41 37.06
N ILE A 298 3.79 -10.08 35.83
CA ILE A 298 5.12 -9.53 35.53
C ILE A 298 5.17 -8.02 35.83
N ASP A 299 4.14 -7.28 35.42
CA ASP A 299 4.09 -5.82 35.54
C ASP A 299 4.07 -5.32 37.00
N ALA A 300 3.47 -6.11 37.91
CA ALA A 300 3.32 -5.77 39.32
C ALA A 300 4.66 -5.67 40.08
N GLN A 301 5.71 -6.36 39.61
CA GLN A 301 6.96 -6.50 40.36
C GLN A 301 7.92 -5.30 40.16
N ILE A 302 7.71 -4.51 39.10
CA ILE A 302 8.49 -3.30 38.78
C ILE A 302 8.21 -2.17 39.78
N ALA A 303 6.95 -2.01 40.20
CA ALA A 303 6.50 -0.90 41.04
C ALA A 303 7.08 -0.89 42.48
N ILE A 304 7.61 -2.00 42.96
CA ILE A 304 8.10 -2.13 44.34
C ILE A 304 9.53 -1.58 44.50
N LEU A 305 10.36 -1.63 43.45
CA LEU A 305 11.76 -1.20 43.51
C LEU A 305 11.90 0.32 43.76
N MET A 306 11.01 1.13 43.18
CA MET A 306 11.06 2.59 43.28
C MET A 306 10.78 3.14 44.70
N LYS A 307 10.30 2.32 45.64
CA LYS A 307 10.05 2.76 47.02
C LYS A 307 11.29 2.76 47.93
N LYS A 308 12.40 2.15 47.53
CA LYS A 308 13.61 2.05 48.38
C LYS A 308 14.56 3.25 48.36
N GLU A 309 14.42 4.17 47.40
CA GLU A 309 15.30 5.36 47.33
C GLU A 309 14.92 6.47 48.33
N ALA A 310 13.66 6.52 48.77
CA ALA A 310 13.15 7.65 49.56
C ALA A 310 13.66 7.72 51.02
N GLU A 311 14.11 6.60 51.60
CA GLU A 311 14.38 6.50 53.05
C GLU A 311 15.79 6.97 53.47
N GLN A 312 16.72 7.20 52.52
CA GLN A 312 18.08 7.65 52.88
C GLN A 312 18.19 9.11 53.37
N LEU A 313 17.15 9.93 53.16
CA LEU A 313 17.20 11.38 53.41
C LEU A 313 17.13 11.81 54.89
N GLN A 314 16.94 10.89 55.85
CA GLN A 314 16.72 11.25 57.27
C GLN A 314 17.99 11.33 58.15
N LEU A 315 19.18 11.02 57.63
CA LEU A 315 20.40 10.91 58.46
C LEU A 315 21.04 12.26 58.89
N MET A 316 20.64 13.39 58.29
CA MET A 316 21.44 14.62 58.30
C MET A 316 21.31 15.53 59.55
N ASN A 317 20.26 15.37 60.36
CA ASN A 317 19.85 16.39 61.35
C ASN A 317 20.44 16.21 62.78
N LYS A 318 21.77 16.10 62.94
CA LYS A 318 22.36 15.79 64.28
C LYS A 318 23.65 16.49 64.74
N GLN A 319 24.23 17.44 64.00
CA GLN A 319 25.61 17.95 64.26
C GLN A 319 25.74 19.42 64.75
N ILE A 320 24.68 20.07 65.24
CA ILE A 320 24.64 21.56 65.36
C ILE A 320 24.94 22.14 66.78
N LYS A 321 25.31 21.35 67.81
CA LYS A 321 25.11 21.74 69.23
C LYS A 321 26.32 21.92 70.19
N GLU A 322 27.58 22.05 69.73
CA GLU A 322 28.76 21.96 70.64
C GLU A 322 29.70 23.21 70.74
N ALA A 323 29.29 24.42 70.30
CA ALA A 323 30.27 25.47 69.93
C ALA A 323 30.56 26.66 70.91
N GLU A 324 29.85 26.87 72.03
CA GLU A 324 29.66 28.24 72.58
C GLU A 324 30.27 28.59 73.97
N GLN A 325 31.44 28.05 74.40
CA GLN A 325 31.95 28.30 75.78
C GLN A 325 33.50 28.39 75.91
N LYS A 326 34.16 29.58 75.86
CA LYS A 326 35.65 29.65 76.11
C LYS A 326 36.45 30.94 76.49
N ASP A 327 35.98 32.19 76.40
CA ASP A 327 36.91 33.35 76.21
C ASP A 327 37.09 34.38 77.38
N GLU A 328 38.15 34.30 78.21
CA GLU A 328 38.54 35.38 79.18
C GLU A 328 40.04 35.40 79.61
N GLU A 329 40.73 36.57 79.52
CA GLU A 329 41.77 37.05 80.46
C GLU A 329 42.26 38.50 80.11
N ALA A 330 43.02 39.17 81.00
CA ALA A 330 43.65 40.48 80.82
C ALA A 330 45.03 40.66 81.54
N GLU A 331 45.78 41.75 81.26
CA GLU A 331 47.04 42.12 81.93
C GLU A 331 46.84 43.27 82.95
N LYS A 332 47.72 43.42 83.98
CA LYS A 332 47.45 44.23 85.18
C LYS A 332 48.59 45.09 85.79
N GLN A 333 49.90 44.94 85.47
CA GLN A 333 50.98 45.46 86.38
C GLN A 333 52.22 46.15 85.73
N LYS A 334 52.51 47.43 86.11
CA LYS A 334 53.77 48.20 85.89
C LYS A 334 53.85 49.46 86.78
N LEU A 335 55.05 50.03 87.05
CA LEU A 335 55.20 51.47 87.45
C LEU A 335 56.63 52.12 87.43
N LEU A 336 57.57 51.68 88.29
CA LEU A 336 58.64 52.55 88.85
C LEU A 336 60.00 52.63 88.08
N LYS A 337 60.96 53.41 88.64
CA LYS A 337 62.39 53.66 88.27
C LYS A 337 62.66 54.87 87.34
N GLN A 338 62.70 56.13 87.83
CA GLN A 338 62.67 57.32 86.92
C GLN A 338 63.66 58.50 87.12
N GLU A 339 64.21 58.81 88.31
CA GLU A 339 64.65 60.22 88.54
C GLU A 339 66.12 60.59 88.29
N ALA A 340 67.10 59.81 88.73
CA ALA A 340 68.52 60.22 88.72
C ALA A 340 69.12 60.47 87.31
N GLN A 341 68.43 60.07 86.24
CA GLN A 341 68.81 60.33 84.85
C GLN A 341 68.86 61.84 84.52
N LYS A 342 68.11 62.70 85.23
CA LYS A 342 67.78 64.07 84.80
C LYS A 342 68.97 64.99 84.44
N LYS A 343 70.12 64.92 85.11
CA LYS A 343 71.23 65.90 84.93
C LYS A 343 72.25 65.55 83.84
N LYS A 344 72.72 64.31 83.70
CA LYS A 344 73.59 63.92 82.56
C LYS A 344 72.87 64.08 81.21
N ILE A 345 71.54 64.10 81.24
CA ILE A 345 70.69 64.45 80.11
C ILE A 345 70.86 65.94 79.68
N GLU A 346 71.39 66.87 80.48
CA GLU A 346 71.34 68.32 80.15
C GLU A 346 72.47 68.83 79.24
N GLU A 347 73.72 68.45 79.48
CA GLU A 347 74.81 68.73 78.54
C GLU A 347 74.62 67.91 77.25
N SER A 348 74.19 66.65 77.42
CA SER A 348 73.72 65.80 76.34
C SER A 348 72.59 66.46 75.53
N ARG A 349 71.57 67.05 76.18
CA ARG A 349 70.49 67.82 75.54
C ARG A 349 71.02 68.96 74.68
N ASN A 350 72.12 69.63 75.04
CA ASN A 350 72.64 70.76 74.27
C ASN A 350 73.38 70.31 72.99
N ILE A 351 74.26 69.31 73.08
CA ILE A 351 74.86 68.70 71.87
C ILE A 351 73.75 68.07 71.00
N ILE A 352 72.78 67.42 71.63
CA ILE A 352 71.58 66.89 70.97
C ILE A 352 70.71 68.01 70.38
N LYS A 353 70.65 69.23 70.93
CA LYS A 353 69.91 70.36 70.32
C LYS A 353 70.57 70.78 69.01
N GLU A 354 71.89 70.94 68.97
CA GLU A 354 72.59 71.33 67.74
C GLU A 354 72.54 70.23 66.68
N PHE A 355 72.75 68.97 67.10
CA PHE A 355 72.63 67.83 66.21
C PHE A 355 71.18 67.70 65.70
N LYS A 356 70.16 67.87 66.57
CA LYS A 356 68.75 67.96 66.16
C LYS A 356 68.45 69.17 65.29
N LEU A 357 69.18 70.29 65.39
CA LEU A 357 68.95 71.45 64.53
C LEU A 357 69.43 71.16 63.10
N LYS A 358 70.62 70.57 62.96
CA LYS A 358 71.16 70.12 61.67
C LYS A 358 70.35 68.96 61.07
N ASP A 359 70.03 67.96 61.89
CA ASP A 359 69.17 66.82 61.53
C ASP A 359 67.74 67.27 61.17
N LYS A 360 67.17 68.28 61.86
CA LYS A 360 65.88 68.89 61.49
C LYS A 360 65.97 69.72 60.22
N LEU A 361 67.09 70.40 59.94
CA LEU A 361 67.29 71.09 58.66
C LEU A 361 67.41 70.10 57.50
N LEU A 362 68.19 69.03 57.67
CA LEU A 362 68.33 67.95 56.69
C LEU A 362 67.01 67.20 56.48
N LYS A 363 66.27 66.88 57.55
CA LYS A 363 64.91 66.34 57.47
C LYS A 363 63.97 67.31 56.77
N ASN A 364 63.96 68.59 57.12
CA ASN A 364 63.17 69.61 56.40
C ASN A 364 63.55 69.77 54.91
N GLN A 365 64.73 69.33 54.47
CA GLN A 365 65.13 69.28 53.06
C GLN A 365 64.65 67.97 52.42
N ASN A 366 65.00 66.82 53.01
CA ASN A 366 64.55 65.50 52.57
C ASN A 366 63.02 65.40 52.52
N ASP A 367 62.30 65.95 53.50
CA ASP A 367 60.84 66.00 53.56
C ASP A 367 60.25 66.86 52.43
N LYS A 368 60.94 67.92 51.99
CA LYS A 368 60.52 68.73 50.84
C LYS A 368 60.77 68.00 49.52
N GLU A 369 61.93 67.36 49.37
CA GLU A 369 62.24 66.55 48.20
C GLU A 369 61.30 65.34 48.10
N PHE A 370 61.01 64.67 49.21
CA PHE A 370 60.03 63.59 49.33
C PHE A 370 58.61 64.10 49.05
N GLN A 371 58.20 65.27 49.55
CA GLN A 371 56.91 65.90 49.18
C GLN A 371 56.83 66.26 47.70
N GLN A 372 57.92 66.72 47.08
CA GLN A 372 57.96 67.00 45.64
C GLN A 372 57.88 65.71 44.81
N TYR A 373 58.63 64.69 45.19
CA TYR A 373 58.58 63.35 44.60
C TYR A 373 57.18 62.73 44.72
N TRP A 374 56.54 62.78 45.89
CA TRP A 374 55.18 62.25 46.07
C TRP A 374 54.10 63.08 45.38
N LYS A 375 54.29 64.39 45.18
CA LYS A 375 53.41 65.19 44.32
C LYS A 375 53.53 64.77 42.85
N GLN A 376 54.76 64.72 42.32
CA GLN A 376 55.03 64.24 40.96
C GLN A 376 54.49 62.83 40.75
N ARG A 377 54.73 61.91 41.71
CA ARG A 377 54.25 60.53 41.64
C ARG A 377 52.73 60.43 41.78
N GLY A 378 52.10 61.31 42.55
CA GLY A 378 50.64 61.43 42.62
C GLY A 378 50.04 61.92 41.30
N GLU A 379 50.65 62.93 40.68
CA GLU A 379 50.25 63.43 39.35
C GLU A 379 50.47 62.39 38.24
N GLU A 380 51.54 61.59 38.30
CA GLU A 380 51.75 60.44 37.42
C GLU A 380 50.66 59.38 37.59
N LEU A 381 50.39 58.94 38.83
CA LEU A 381 49.35 57.95 39.12
C LEU A 381 47.96 58.44 38.70
N GLN A 382 47.66 59.71 38.92
CA GLN A 382 46.38 60.31 38.51
C GLN A 382 46.24 60.39 36.98
N LYS A 383 47.33 60.63 36.23
CA LYS A 383 47.33 60.55 34.76
C LYS A 383 47.12 59.12 34.27
N ILE A 384 47.82 58.15 34.86
CA ILE A 384 47.66 56.72 34.53
C ILE A 384 46.21 56.27 34.81
N GLU A 385 45.63 56.66 35.94
CA GLU A 385 44.24 56.34 36.27
C GLU A 385 43.25 56.99 35.29
N GLN A 386 43.48 58.25 34.89
CA GLN A 386 42.66 58.92 33.86
C GLN A 386 42.77 58.25 32.50
N GLU A 387 43.98 57.86 32.07
CA GLU A 387 44.20 57.11 30.83
C GLU A 387 43.51 55.74 30.86
N ASP A 388 43.61 55.00 31.97
CA ASP A 388 42.91 53.72 32.13
C ASP A 388 41.38 53.88 32.18
N GLN A 389 40.85 54.90 32.87
CA GLN A 389 39.42 55.20 32.87
C GLN A 389 38.92 55.56 31.46
N ASP A 390 39.66 56.36 30.69
CA ASP A 390 39.29 56.71 29.31
C ASP A 390 39.49 55.54 28.33
N ASN A 391 40.48 54.66 28.56
CA ASN A 391 40.63 53.42 27.80
C ASN A 391 39.49 52.44 28.08
N GLN A 392 39.03 52.34 29.33
CA GLN A 392 37.83 51.59 29.69
C GLN A 392 36.57 52.20 29.05
N ARG A 393 36.39 53.53 29.09
CA ARG A 393 35.27 54.22 28.41
C ARG A 393 35.26 53.94 26.91
N LYS A 394 36.40 54.06 26.22
CA LYS A 394 36.55 53.75 24.79
C LYS A 394 36.19 52.29 24.46
N ARG A 395 36.64 51.33 25.28
CA ARG A 395 36.28 49.90 25.15
C ARG A 395 34.78 49.66 25.38
N ASN A 396 34.21 50.26 26.41
CA ASN A 396 32.78 50.13 26.70
C ASN A 396 31.91 50.76 25.60
N GLN A 397 32.37 51.87 25.00
CA GLN A 397 31.72 52.49 23.85
C GLN A 397 31.79 51.61 22.59
N SER A 398 32.97 51.07 22.23
CA SER A 398 33.07 50.20 21.04
C SER A 398 32.31 48.87 21.21
N VAL A 399 32.25 48.32 22.42
CA VAL A 399 31.37 47.18 22.74
C VAL A 399 29.90 47.55 22.59
N LYS A 400 29.47 48.73 23.05
CA LYS A 400 28.09 49.22 22.87
C LYS A 400 27.74 49.43 21.38
N GLU A 401 28.65 50.02 20.61
CA GLU A 401 28.47 50.23 19.16
C GLU A 401 28.36 48.89 18.41
N TYR A 402 29.20 47.91 18.76
CA TYR A 402 29.12 46.55 18.22
C TYR A 402 27.82 45.82 18.62
N GLN A 403 27.35 45.99 19.86
CA GLN A 403 26.06 45.46 20.31
C GLN A 403 24.88 46.08 19.56
N LEU A 404 24.92 47.39 19.27
CA LEU A 404 23.91 48.05 18.44
C LEU A 404 23.90 47.49 17.01
N GLN A 405 25.07 47.29 16.40
CA GLN A 405 25.18 46.62 15.10
C GLN A 405 24.62 45.19 15.12
N GLN A 406 24.88 44.41 16.18
CA GLN A 406 24.27 43.08 16.33
C GLN A 406 22.74 43.12 16.49
N ILE A 407 22.20 44.14 17.15
CA ILE A 407 20.73 44.33 17.29
C ILE A 407 20.14 44.67 15.92
N GLU A 408 20.74 45.61 15.18
CA GLU A 408 20.31 46.00 13.83
C GLU A 408 20.36 44.82 12.85
N GLN A 409 21.43 44.01 12.88
CA GLN A 409 21.54 42.78 12.08
C GLN A 409 20.44 41.78 12.44
N LYS A 410 20.14 41.57 13.73
CA LYS A 410 19.06 40.68 14.19
C LYS A 410 17.67 41.22 13.82
N GLN A 411 17.47 42.54 13.76
CA GLN A 411 16.24 43.15 13.26
C GLN A 411 16.08 42.90 11.76
N LYS A 412 17.11 43.18 10.94
CA LYS A 412 17.08 42.92 9.49
C LYS A 412 16.86 41.45 9.14
N ILE A 413 17.45 40.52 9.90
CA ILE A 413 17.20 39.08 9.72
C ILE A 413 15.73 38.73 10.03
N LYS A 414 15.13 39.29 11.09
CA LYS A 414 13.71 39.10 11.41
C LYS A 414 12.78 39.72 10.37
N GLU A 415 13.10 40.91 9.86
CA GLU A 415 12.36 41.57 8.79
C GLU A 415 12.40 40.73 7.50
N GLN A 416 13.55 40.15 7.17
CA GLN A 416 13.72 39.22 6.06
C GLN A 416 12.92 37.92 6.28
N GLN A 417 12.93 37.35 7.49
CA GLN A 417 12.12 36.17 7.84
C GLN A 417 10.62 36.45 7.70
N ILE A 418 10.11 37.55 8.26
CA ILE A 418 8.69 37.94 8.13
C ILE A 418 8.31 38.19 6.66
N LEU A 419 9.22 38.76 5.86
CA LEU A 419 9.00 38.96 4.43
C LEU A 419 9.00 37.63 3.65
N GLN A 420 9.85 36.67 4.02
CA GLN A 420 9.87 35.32 3.46
C GLN A 420 8.61 34.54 3.82
N GLU A 421 8.22 34.53 5.10
CA GLU A 421 6.96 33.95 5.58
C GLU A 421 5.77 34.51 4.80
N LEU A 422 5.68 35.83 4.62
CA LEU A 422 4.61 36.48 3.84
C LEU A 422 4.64 36.10 2.35
N GLN A 423 5.83 35.92 1.75
CA GLN A 423 5.98 35.49 0.36
C GLN A 423 5.58 34.02 0.18
N GLU A 424 6.00 33.13 1.08
CA GLU A 424 5.58 31.72 1.10
C GLU A 424 4.06 31.59 1.27
N ASP A 425 3.47 32.41 2.14
CA ASP A 425 2.03 32.44 2.41
C ASP A 425 1.24 32.99 1.19
N GLU A 426 1.80 33.93 0.42
CA GLU A 426 1.26 34.34 -0.89
C GLU A 426 1.41 33.25 -1.96
N GLU A 427 2.57 32.59 -2.07
CA GLU A 427 2.81 31.52 -3.04
C GLU A 427 1.91 30.31 -2.77
N LEU A 428 1.68 29.95 -1.52
CA LEU A 428 0.74 28.90 -1.12
C LEU A 428 -0.70 29.23 -1.53
N LYS A 429 -1.15 30.48 -1.30
CA LYS A 429 -2.48 30.96 -1.75
C LYS A 429 -2.60 30.97 -3.28
N ARG A 430 -1.56 31.40 -4.00
CA ARG A 430 -1.50 31.36 -5.47
C ARG A 430 -1.54 29.92 -6.00
N LEU A 431 -0.82 28.99 -5.35
CA LEU A 431 -0.81 27.56 -5.67
C LEU A 431 -2.19 26.94 -5.44
N GLN A 432 -2.83 27.20 -4.30
CA GLN A 432 -4.17 26.74 -3.98
C GLN A 432 -5.21 27.29 -4.97
N HIS A 433 -5.14 28.57 -5.33
CA HIS A 433 -6.00 29.16 -6.36
C HIS A 433 -5.82 28.47 -7.72
N ASN A 434 -4.57 28.22 -8.14
CA ASN A 434 -4.27 27.52 -9.39
C ASN A 434 -4.75 26.06 -9.36
N GLN A 435 -4.62 25.35 -8.23
CA GLN A 435 -5.17 24.00 -8.05
C GLN A 435 -6.71 24.00 -8.14
N ASN A 436 -7.39 24.92 -7.44
CA ASN A 436 -8.86 25.05 -7.50
C ASN A 436 -9.33 25.39 -8.92
N LYS A 437 -8.65 26.30 -9.63
CA LYS A 437 -8.93 26.63 -11.03
C LYS A 437 -8.76 25.42 -11.96
N THR A 438 -7.72 24.62 -11.74
CA THR A 438 -7.46 23.37 -12.50
C THR A 438 -8.50 22.28 -12.18
N PHE A 439 -8.95 22.19 -10.92
CA PHE A 439 -10.06 21.33 -10.52
C PHE A 439 -11.38 21.75 -11.19
N PHE A 440 -11.74 23.03 -11.17
CA PHE A 440 -13.00 23.48 -11.76
C PHE A 440 -13.03 23.31 -13.29
N THR A 441 -11.95 23.59 -14.02
CA THR A 441 -11.92 23.35 -15.48
C THR A 441 -11.98 21.86 -15.82
N TRP A 442 -11.35 20.99 -15.04
CA TRP A 442 -11.48 19.54 -15.17
C TRP A 442 -12.91 19.06 -14.84
N ALA A 443 -13.50 19.53 -13.75
CA ALA A 443 -14.83 19.11 -13.32
C ALA A 443 -15.94 19.63 -14.24
N GLU A 444 -15.82 20.85 -14.79
CA GLU A 444 -16.72 21.36 -15.82
C GLU A 444 -16.64 20.55 -17.12
N ARG A 445 -15.43 20.08 -17.49
CA ARG A 445 -15.26 19.14 -18.59
C ARG A 445 -15.93 17.79 -18.29
N ALA A 446 -15.74 17.23 -17.10
CA ALA A 446 -16.37 15.97 -16.70
C ALA A 446 -17.91 16.08 -16.63
N VAL A 447 -18.47 17.21 -16.16
CA VAL A 447 -19.92 17.45 -16.20
C VAL A 447 -20.44 17.48 -17.64
N LYS A 448 -19.72 18.11 -18.57
CA LYS A 448 -20.08 18.11 -19.99
C LYS A 448 -20.01 16.70 -20.59
N GLU A 449 -18.88 16.01 -20.42
CA GLU A 449 -18.69 14.64 -20.93
C GLU A 449 -19.76 13.67 -20.39
N TRP A 450 -20.26 13.85 -19.17
CA TRP A 450 -21.37 13.04 -18.61
C TRP A 450 -22.75 13.53 -19.09
N ALA A 451 -22.96 14.82 -19.31
CA ALA A 451 -24.20 15.35 -19.91
C ALA A 451 -24.37 14.86 -21.36
N ASP A 452 -23.28 14.87 -22.13
CA ASP A 452 -23.22 14.40 -23.52
C ASP A 452 -23.47 12.88 -23.62
N GLN A 453 -23.09 12.12 -22.58
CA GLN A 453 -23.44 10.70 -22.40
C GLN A 453 -24.90 10.47 -21.95
N GLY A 454 -25.71 11.53 -21.78
CA GLY A 454 -27.10 11.46 -21.32
C GLY A 454 -27.25 11.08 -19.83
N LYS A 455 -26.20 11.21 -19.03
CA LYS A 455 -26.18 10.77 -17.62
C LYS A 455 -26.74 11.82 -16.67
N ASN A 456 -27.14 11.37 -15.48
CA ASN A 456 -27.76 12.24 -14.48
C ASN A 456 -26.72 13.11 -13.74
N ILE A 457 -26.36 14.25 -14.32
CA ILE A 457 -25.38 15.21 -13.79
C ILE A 457 -25.79 15.93 -12.49
N ARG A 458 -27.00 15.75 -11.96
CA ARG A 458 -27.49 16.46 -10.75
C ARG A 458 -26.59 16.27 -9.51
N PRO A 459 -26.02 15.08 -9.21
CA PRO A 459 -25.10 14.91 -8.09
C PRO A 459 -23.79 15.69 -8.26
N LEU A 460 -23.29 15.83 -9.50
CA LEU A 460 -22.07 16.57 -9.83
C LEU A 460 -22.27 18.07 -9.60
N ILE A 461 -23.37 18.62 -10.09
CA ILE A 461 -23.72 20.04 -9.93
C ILE A 461 -23.87 20.39 -8.44
N LYS A 462 -24.53 19.52 -7.65
CA LYS A 462 -24.70 19.73 -6.21
C LYS A 462 -23.37 19.75 -5.45
N GLU A 463 -22.45 18.86 -5.78
CA GLU A 463 -21.14 18.84 -5.11
C GLU A 463 -20.25 20.01 -5.57
N LEU A 464 -20.34 20.44 -6.83
CA LEU A 464 -19.64 21.63 -7.31
C LEU A 464 -20.16 22.94 -6.71
N ALA A 465 -21.45 23.03 -6.38
CA ALA A 465 -21.98 24.15 -5.61
C ALA A 465 -21.34 24.18 -4.20
N LYS A 466 -21.41 23.05 -3.48
CA LYS A 466 -20.79 22.88 -2.15
C LYS A 466 -19.28 23.16 -2.14
N ILE A 467 -18.54 22.79 -3.20
CA ILE A 467 -17.10 23.06 -3.33
C ILE A 467 -16.80 24.52 -3.72
N LYS A 468 -17.79 25.30 -4.19
CA LYS A 468 -17.67 26.75 -4.42
C LYS A 468 -18.07 27.61 -3.21
N GLU A 469 -18.65 26.99 -2.18
CA GLU A 469 -19.02 27.62 -0.91
C GLU A 469 -17.91 27.50 0.17
N ILE A 470 -16.76 26.90 -0.18
CA ILE A 470 -15.59 26.59 0.67
C ILE A 470 -14.33 27.23 0.06
#